data_AF-A0A947KBG3-F1
#
_entry.id   AF-A0A947KBG3-F1
#
_cell.length_a   1.000
_cell.length_b   1.000
_cell.length_c   1.000
_cell.angle_alpha   90.00
_cell.angle_beta   90.00
_cell.angle_gamma   90.00
#
_symmetry.space_group_name_H-M   'P 1'
#
loop_
_entity.id
_entity.type
_entity.pdbx_description
1 polymer ?
#
loop_
_entity_poly.entity_id
_entity_poly.type
_entity_poly.pdbx_seq_one_letter_code
_entity_poly.pdbx_strand_id
1 'polypeptide(L)'
;MELDLQWSDHYLVGVDEIDAQHIRLLQIMRNVFELREAESTSPALIKILYELKKYAKFHFKSEEMLMELYEYPDYEEQRAEHQKIYSELKSKLKALKSENDISDLLYFVVHWFVGHTRDHDRAMGRFISESRLGLM
;
A
#
# COMPACT_ATOMS: atom_id res chain seq x y z
N MET A 1 -3.24 -4.68 -19.46
CA MET A 1 -4.27 -4.26 -18.48
C MET A 1 -3.86 -2.89 -18.01
N GLU A 2 -4.74 -1.89 -18.11
CA GLU A 2 -4.41 -0.52 -17.71
C GLU A 2 -4.34 -0.46 -16.17
N LEU A 3 -3.29 0.17 -15.63
CA LEU A 3 -3.15 0.33 -14.18
C LEU A 3 -4.08 1.46 -13.73
N ASP A 4 -5.07 1.15 -12.91
CA ASP A 4 -5.90 2.17 -12.29
C ASP A 4 -5.15 2.80 -11.11
N LEU A 5 -4.53 3.93 -11.39
CA LEU A 5 -3.77 4.73 -10.43
C LEU A 5 -4.54 5.99 -10.01
N GLN A 6 -5.83 6.09 -10.36
CA GLN A 6 -6.66 7.20 -9.93
C GLN A 6 -7.22 6.96 -8.53
N TRP A 7 -7.31 8.02 -7.74
CA TRP A 7 -8.02 7.93 -6.47
C TRP A 7 -9.51 7.73 -6.74
N SER A 8 -10.15 6.90 -5.93
CA SER A 8 -11.58 6.70 -5.91
C SER A 8 -12.03 6.30 -4.52
N ASP A 9 -13.27 6.62 -4.16
CA ASP A 9 -13.82 6.38 -2.82
C ASP A 9 -13.91 4.88 -2.47
N HIS A 10 -13.70 3.98 -3.44
CA HIS A 10 -13.62 2.54 -3.15
C HIS A 10 -12.39 2.13 -2.33
N TYR A 11 -11.39 3.02 -2.21
CA TYR A 11 -10.23 2.86 -1.34
C TYR A 11 -10.44 3.40 0.07
N LEU A 12 -11.61 4.02 0.36
CA LEU A 12 -11.94 4.48 1.70
C LEU A 12 -12.19 3.31 2.64
N VAL A 13 -11.56 3.37 3.81
CA VAL A 13 -11.75 2.44 4.93
C VAL A 13 -12.51 3.08 6.09
N GLY A 14 -12.66 4.40 6.10
CA GLY A 14 -13.42 5.13 7.13
C GLY A 14 -12.58 5.51 8.35
N VAL A 15 -11.26 5.46 8.22
CA VAL A 15 -10.30 5.90 9.24
C VAL A 15 -9.43 6.98 8.59
N ASP A 16 -9.69 8.25 8.91
CA ASP A 16 -9.09 9.42 8.25
C ASP A 16 -7.57 9.32 8.09
N GLU A 17 -6.87 8.81 9.12
CA GLU A 17 -5.42 8.67 9.09
C GLU A 17 -4.94 7.61 8.08
N ILE A 18 -5.71 6.54 7.86
CA ILE A 18 -5.42 5.47 6.90
C ILE A 18 -5.85 5.88 5.49
N ASP A 19 -6.99 6.53 5.35
CA ASP A 19 -7.48 7.05 4.06
C ASP A 19 -6.47 8.05 3.45
N ALA A 20 -5.90 8.93 4.28
CA ALA A 20 -4.83 9.84 3.84
C ALA A 20 -3.56 9.09 3.37
N GLN A 21 -3.25 7.95 3.99
CA GLN A 21 -2.11 7.12 3.62
C GLN A 21 -2.36 6.35 2.31
N HIS A 22 -3.57 5.85 2.08
CA HIS A 22 -3.97 5.25 0.81
C HIS A 22 -3.84 6.22 -0.35
N ILE A 23 -4.32 7.46 -0.18
CA ILE A 23 -4.16 8.54 -1.16
C ILE A 23 -2.67 8.74 -1.47
N ARG A 24 -1.82 8.82 -0.44
CA ARG A 24 -0.38 9.04 -0.63
C ARG A 24 0.31 7.85 -1.31
N LEU A 25 -0.05 6.61 -0.97
CA LEU A 25 0.47 5.42 -1.64
C LEU A 25 0.16 5.44 -3.14
N LEU A 26 -1.08 5.74 -3.52
CA LEU A 26 -1.49 5.86 -4.92
C LEU A 26 -0.74 6.98 -5.65
N GLN A 27 -0.52 8.13 -5.00
CA GLN A 27 0.30 9.20 -5.57
C GLN A 27 1.75 8.76 -5.82
N ILE A 28 2.35 8.03 -4.87
CA ILE A 28 3.71 7.49 -5.05
C ILE A 28 3.74 6.49 -6.21
N MET A 29 2.78 5.58 -6.29
CA MET A 29 2.65 4.61 -7.37
C MET A 29 2.48 5.31 -8.73
N ARG A 30 1.69 6.38 -8.80
CA ARG A 30 1.55 7.21 -10.00
C ARG A 30 2.86 7.89 -10.40
N ASN A 31 3.60 8.44 -9.43
CA ASN A 31 4.89 9.06 -9.72
C ASN A 31 5.93 8.03 -10.24
N VAL A 32 5.91 6.80 -9.71
CA VAL A 32 6.71 5.69 -10.25
C VAL A 32 6.29 5.38 -11.69
N PHE A 33 4.98 5.31 -11.96
CA PHE A 33 4.43 5.13 -13.29
C PHE A 33 4.96 6.21 -14.25
N GLU A 34 4.77 7.49 -13.93
CA GLU A 34 5.17 8.59 -14.82
C GLU A 34 6.69 8.66 -15.06
N LEU A 35 7.51 8.38 -14.04
CA LEU A 35 8.96 8.48 -14.14
C LEU A 35 9.62 7.29 -14.84
N ARG A 36 8.95 6.13 -14.96
CA ARG A 36 9.55 4.94 -15.55
C ARG A 36 9.96 5.12 -17.02
N GLU A 37 9.17 5.90 -17.76
CA GLU A 37 9.34 6.16 -19.20
C GLU A 37 10.53 7.10 -19.49
N ALA A 38 10.99 7.85 -18.49
CA ALA A 38 12.00 8.89 -18.68
C ALA A 38 13.44 8.35 -18.70
N GLU A 39 13.76 7.38 -17.84
CA GLU A 39 15.01 6.58 -17.80
C GLU A 39 15.01 5.68 -16.54
N SER A 40 15.14 4.36 -16.69
CA SER A 40 15.06 3.38 -15.57
C SER A 40 16.14 3.54 -14.49
N THR A 41 17.23 4.26 -14.79
CA THR A 41 18.34 4.56 -13.89
C THR A 41 18.33 5.99 -13.33
N SER A 42 17.29 6.77 -13.64
CA SER A 42 17.19 8.15 -13.17
C SER A 42 17.23 8.23 -11.63
N PRO A 43 18.06 9.14 -11.05
CA PRO A 43 18.07 9.38 -9.60
C PRO A 43 16.68 9.70 -9.03
N ALA A 44 15.81 10.35 -9.82
CA ALA A 44 14.44 10.65 -9.41
C ALA A 44 13.59 9.38 -9.26
N LEU A 45 13.71 8.46 -10.22
CA LEU A 45 13.01 7.17 -10.19
C LEU A 45 13.48 6.31 -8.99
N ILE A 46 14.80 6.21 -8.78
CA ILE A 46 15.37 5.47 -7.64
C ILE A 46 14.87 6.06 -6.31
N LYS A 47 14.81 7.38 -6.21
CA LYS A 47 14.30 8.08 -5.03
C LYS A 47 12.82 7.73 -4.76
N ILE A 48 11.96 7.79 -5.77
CA ILE A 48 10.53 7.51 -5.57
C ILE A 48 10.26 6.01 -5.29
N LEU A 49 11.04 5.10 -5.87
CA LEU A 49 10.97 3.66 -5.55
C LEU A 49 11.36 3.38 -4.09
N TYR A 50 12.37 4.09 -3.59
CA TYR A 50 12.74 4.00 -2.18
C TYR A 50 11.69 4.65 -1.26
N GLU A 51 11.04 5.71 -1.72
CA GLU A 51 9.90 6.31 -1.05
C GLU A 51 8.72 5.35 -0.95
N LEU A 52 8.33 4.66 -2.05
CA LEU A 52 7.30 3.63 -2.07
C LEU A 52 7.55 2.57 -0.99
N LYS A 53 8.78 2.04 -0.93
CA LYS A 53 9.16 1.06 0.07
C LYS A 53 9.02 1.60 1.50
N LYS A 54 9.51 2.81 1.76
CA LYS A 54 9.45 3.42 3.09
C LYS A 54 8.02 3.69 3.51
N TYR A 55 7.21 4.21 2.59
CA TYR A 55 5.84 4.61 2.86
C TYR A 55 4.93 3.39 3.06
N ALA A 56 5.10 2.32 2.28
CA ALA A 56 4.40 1.05 2.50
C ALA A 56 4.68 0.51 3.91
N LYS A 57 5.94 0.50 4.36
CA LYS A 57 6.29 0.08 5.73
C LYS A 57 5.65 0.97 6.80
N PHE A 58 5.64 2.28 6.57
CA PHE A 58 5.01 3.23 7.49
C PHE A 58 3.51 2.96 7.61
N HIS A 59 2.84 2.81 6.47
CA HIS A 59 1.42 2.53 6.38
C HIS A 59 1.02 1.23 7.09
N PHE A 60 1.68 0.11 6.78
CA PHE A 60 1.41 -1.16 7.48
C PHE A 60 1.60 -1.04 8.99
N LYS A 61 2.62 -0.30 9.43
CA LYS A 61 2.82 -0.09 10.87
C LYS A 61 1.72 0.78 11.50
N SER A 62 1.17 1.75 10.78
CA SER A 62 0.04 2.54 11.25
C SER A 62 -1.20 1.68 11.43
N GLU A 63 -1.52 0.82 10.46
CA GLU A 63 -2.65 -0.11 10.57
C GLU A 63 -2.43 -1.13 11.68
N GLU A 64 -1.25 -1.76 11.75
CA GLU A 64 -0.90 -2.72 12.81
C GLU A 64 -1.06 -2.11 14.21
N MET A 65 -0.61 -0.86 14.40
CA MET A 65 -0.80 -0.16 15.68
C MET A 65 -2.27 0.08 16.02
N LEU A 66 -3.11 0.39 15.03
CA LEU A 66 -4.54 0.56 15.23
C LEU A 66 -5.22 -0.78 15.52
N MET A 67 -4.88 -1.82 14.76
CA MET A 67 -5.38 -3.18 14.99
C MET A 67 -5.05 -3.67 16.39
N GLU A 68 -3.82 -3.47 16.87
CA GLU A 68 -3.43 -3.82 18.25
C GLU A 68 -4.19 -2.99 19.29
N LEU A 69 -4.34 -1.68 19.07
CA LEU A 69 -5.03 -0.79 20.01
C LEU A 69 -6.50 -1.14 20.21
N TYR A 70 -7.18 -1.56 19.14
CA TYR A 70 -8.60 -1.90 19.16
C TYR A 70 -8.85 -3.41 19.31
N GLU A 71 -7.80 -4.22 19.50
CA GLU A 71 -7.90 -5.68 19.62
C GLU A 71 -8.60 -6.33 18.40
N TYR A 72 -8.24 -5.89 17.19
CA TYR A 72 -8.83 -6.39 15.95
C TYR A 72 -8.59 -7.91 15.80
N PRO A 73 -9.65 -8.73 15.64
CA PRO A 73 -9.54 -10.19 15.68
C PRO A 73 -8.61 -10.80 14.63
N ASP A 74 -8.54 -10.21 13.44
CA ASP A 74 -7.76 -10.76 12.32
C ASP A 74 -6.35 -10.13 12.22
N TYR A 75 -5.87 -9.48 13.29
CA TYR A 75 -4.57 -8.79 13.33
C TYR A 75 -3.42 -9.65 12.81
N GLU A 76 -3.28 -10.89 13.30
CA GLU A 76 -2.16 -11.76 12.92
C GLU A 76 -2.21 -12.17 11.44
N GLU A 77 -3.41 -12.36 10.88
CA GLU A 77 -3.58 -12.69 9.47
C GLU A 77 -3.22 -11.49 8.59
N GLN A 78 -3.78 -10.31 8.86
CA GLN A 78 -3.50 -9.11 8.06
C GLN A 78 -2.02 -8.69 8.16
N ARG A 79 -1.42 -8.79 9.35
CA ARG A 79 0.02 -8.56 9.55
C ARG A 79 0.90 -9.55 8.79
N ALA A 80 0.50 -10.82 8.67
CA ALA A 80 1.24 -11.79 7.87
C ALA A 80 1.25 -11.41 6.38
N GLU A 81 0.12 -10.94 5.85
CA GLU A 81 0.03 -10.42 4.48
C GLU A 81 0.92 -9.19 4.28
N HIS A 82 0.94 -8.24 5.22
CA HIS A 82 1.86 -7.09 5.19
C HIS A 82 3.34 -7.51 5.14
N GLN A 83 3.73 -8.47 5.97
CA GLN A 83 5.12 -8.96 6.00
C GLN A 83 5.51 -9.63 4.69
N LYS A 84 4.60 -10.43 4.12
CA LYS A 84 4.79 -11.12 2.84
C LYS A 84 4.97 -10.12 1.71
N ILE A 85 4.01 -9.20 1.51
CA ILE A 85 4.09 -8.22 0.43
C ILE A 85 5.32 -7.32 0.57
N TYR A 86 5.67 -6.91 1.79
CA TYR A 86 6.82 -6.06 2.03
C TYR A 86 8.15 -6.77 1.74
N SER A 87 8.23 -8.07 2.04
CA SER A 87 9.38 -8.91 1.69
C SER A 87 9.54 -9.04 0.17
N GLU A 88 8.44 -9.30 -0.53
CA GLU A 88 8.42 -9.41 -2.00
C GLU A 88 8.76 -8.09 -2.68
N LEU A 89 8.20 -6.97 -2.20
CA LEU A 89 8.54 -5.61 -2.65
C LEU A 89 10.05 -5.35 -2.52
N LYS A 90 10.65 -5.67 -1.37
CA LYS A 90 12.10 -5.55 -1.15
C LYS A 90 12.90 -6.41 -2.11
N SER A 91 12.45 -7.64 -2.39
CA SER A 91 13.14 -8.56 -3.29
C SER A 91 13.12 -8.03 -4.72
N LYS A 92 11.94 -7.64 -5.21
CA LYS A 92 11.75 -7.05 -6.55
C LYS A 92 12.54 -5.76 -6.72
N LEU A 93 12.53 -4.86 -5.74
CA LEU A 93 13.33 -3.62 -5.76
C LEU A 93 14.84 -3.88 -5.89
N LYS A 94 15.37 -4.94 -5.28
CA LYS A 94 16.79 -5.32 -5.42
C LYS A 94 17.12 -5.95 -6.76
N ALA A 95 16.13 -6.53 -7.44
CA ALA A 95 16.28 -7.23 -8.70
C ALA A 95 16.06 -6.33 -9.93
N LEU A 96 15.65 -5.06 -9.74
CA LEU A 96 15.41 -4.11 -10.83
C LEU A 96 16.66 -3.90 -11.69
N LYS A 97 16.53 -4.16 -13.00
CA LYS A 97 17.57 -3.95 -14.01
C LYS A 97 17.07 -3.22 -15.25
N SER A 98 15.76 -3.16 -15.43
CA SER A 98 15.11 -2.64 -16.62
C SER A 98 13.79 -1.95 -16.30
N GLU A 99 13.27 -1.22 -17.28
CA GLU A 99 11.94 -0.62 -17.23
C GLU A 99 10.81 -1.66 -17.09
N ASN A 100 10.98 -2.83 -17.71
CA ASN A 100 10.02 -3.94 -17.57
C ASN A 100 9.94 -4.41 -16.11
N ASP A 101 11.07 -4.51 -15.40
CA ASP A 101 11.08 -4.90 -13.99
C ASP A 101 10.32 -3.87 -13.11
N ILE A 102 10.40 -2.58 -13.47
CA ILE A 102 9.68 -1.51 -12.76
C ILE A 102 8.18 -1.61 -13.04
N SER A 103 7.80 -1.85 -14.28
CA SER A 103 6.40 -2.05 -14.67
C SER A 103 5.79 -3.28 -13.98
N ASP A 104 6.53 -4.40 -13.92
CA ASP A 104 6.13 -5.62 -13.23
C ASP A 104 6.02 -5.40 -11.71
N LEU A 105 6.95 -4.65 -11.12
CA LEU A 105 6.88 -4.26 -9.72
C LEU A 105 5.64 -3.41 -9.44
N LEU A 106 5.35 -2.42 -10.30
CA LEU A 106 4.21 -1.54 -10.12
C LEU A 106 2.90 -2.31 -10.27
N TYR A 107 2.77 -3.18 -11.27
CA TYR A 107 1.61 -4.05 -11.44
C TYR A 107 1.38 -4.91 -10.20
N PHE A 108 2.46 -5.51 -9.68
CA PHE A 108 2.41 -6.31 -8.47
C PHE A 108 1.91 -5.54 -7.25
N VAL A 109 2.45 -4.34 -6.99
CA VAL A 109 2.05 -3.52 -5.83
C VAL A 109 0.63 -3.00 -5.98
N VAL A 110 0.24 -2.50 -7.17
CA VAL A 110 -1.12 -1.98 -7.42
C VAL A 110 -2.16 -3.09 -7.28
N HIS A 111 -1.92 -4.26 -7.87
CA HIS A 111 -2.85 -5.38 -7.77
C HIS A 111 -3.02 -5.83 -6.32
N TRP A 112 -1.92 -5.93 -5.56
CA TRP A 112 -2.01 -6.27 -4.14
C TRP A 112 -2.75 -5.19 -3.35
N PHE A 113 -2.44 -3.90 -3.57
CA PHE A 113 -3.11 -2.78 -2.89
C PHE A 113 -4.63 -2.79 -3.12
N VAL A 114 -5.09 -2.93 -4.37
CA VAL A 114 -6.53 -2.95 -4.69
C VAL A 114 -7.23 -4.13 -4.00
N GLY A 115 -6.62 -5.32 -4.04
CA GLY A 115 -7.18 -6.50 -3.40
C GLY A 115 -7.19 -6.37 -1.87
N HIS A 116 -6.07 -5.97 -1.28
CA HIS A 116 -5.90 -5.87 0.16
C HIS A 116 -6.83 -4.82 0.77
N THR A 117 -6.93 -3.64 0.16
CA THR A 117 -7.86 -2.61 0.63
C THR A 117 -9.32 -3.05 0.55
N ARG A 118 -9.70 -3.78 -0.50
CA ARG A 118 -11.05 -4.30 -0.62
C ARG A 118 -11.35 -5.38 0.43
N ASP A 119 -10.44 -6.33 0.59
CA ASP A 119 -10.70 -7.59 1.28
C ASP A 119 -10.34 -7.54 2.78
N HIS A 120 -9.36 -6.71 3.17
CA HIS A 120 -8.85 -6.61 4.55
C HIS A 120 -9.04 -5.20 5.14
N ASP A 121 -8.47 -4.14 4.54
CA ASP A 121 -8.41 -2.82 5.19
C ASP A 121 -9.79 -2.25 5.50
N ARG A 122 -10.77 -2.49 4.61
CA ARG A 122 -12.17 -2.07 4.84
C ARG A 122 -12.85 -2.82 5.99
N ALA A 123 -12.46 -4.06 6.28
CA ALA A 123 -12.98 -4.80 7.43
C ALA A 123 -12.42 -4.22 8.73
N MET A 124 -11.10 -4.00 8.76
CA MET A 124 -10.39 -3.34 9.86
C MET A 124 -10.94 -1.92 10.11
N GLY A 125 -11.13 -1.12 9.07
CA GLY A 125 -11.69 0.24 9.19
C GLY A 125 -13.12 0.27 9.73
N ARG A 126 -14.00 -0.66 9.31
CA ARG A 126 -15.35 -0.81 9.89
C ARG A 126 -15.28 -1.16 11.38
N PHE A 127 -14.48 -2.16 11.74
CA PHE A 127 -14.33 -2.59 13.13
C PHE A 127 -13.83 -1.46 14.04
N ILE A 128 -12.81 -0.71 13.60
CA ILE A 128 -12.28 0.43 14.36
C ILE A 128 -13.34 1.54 14.49
N SER A 129 -14.10 1.80 13.42
CA SER A 129 -15.17 2.81 13.44
C SER A 129 -16.27 2.45 14.43
N GLU A 130 -16.70 1.19 14.45
CA GLU A 130 -17.68 0.68 15.41
C GLU A 130 -17.14 0.72 16.84
N SER A 131 -15.86 0.40 17.06
CA SER A 131 -15.18 0.50 18.35
C SER A 131 -15.19 1.93 18.88
N ARG A 132 -14.86 2.91 18.03
CA ARG A 132 -14.83 4.34 18.37
C ARG A 132 -16.20 4.87 18.78
N LEU A 133 -17.27 4.31 18.22
CA LEU A 133 -18.65 4.67 18.52
C LEU A 133 -19.25 3.91 19.71
N GLY A 134 -18.53 2.94 20.28
CA GLY A 134 -19.03 2.08 21.35
C GLY A 134 -20.17 1.16 20.91
N LEU A 135 -20.17 0.74 19.64
CA LEU A 135 -21.19 -0.12 19.04
C LEU A 135 -20.82 -1.61 19.10
N MET A 136 -19.68 -1.95 19.69
CA MET A 136 -19.22 -3.32 19.97
C MET A 136 -19.20 -3.61 21.47
#